data_AF-A0A4X1T061-F1
#
_entry.id   AF-A0A4X1T061-F1
#
_cell.length_a   1.000
_cell.length_b   1.000
_cell.length_c   1.000
_cell.angle_alpha   90.00
_cell.angle_beta   90.00
_cell.angle_gamma   90.00
#
_symmetry.space_group_name_H-M   'P 1'
#
loop_
_entity.id
_entity.type
_entity.pdbx_description
1 polymer ?
#
loop_
_entity_poly.entity_id
_entity_poly.type
_entity_poly.pdbx_seq_one_letter_code
_entity_poly.pdbx_strand_id
1 'polypeptide(L)'
;MESLVEHLERFSEVLAVSRTSHVSSWDPATVRRALQWAHYLRHVYRRFGRHARIRSALEQRLQNQWKQEGDSGPAPAQGLVNFQALEHCDHLLSLRLLTNRALGDAAFQYLLQQLFPGPGVPDAEEETLQGSLALLARRRAAVHLLHFNAYRENPVLQEDSLMKTQAELLLERLQEVGEGEAQGPGRFLSSLWERVPQNNFLKVIAAALLLPPSSPWLQGEELEPGSPKTPREGGQELLHWLLGKSDVMTAFCRSLPAELLTSVAGRYPELSRVYLGLLIDWGRHLNYDLQKGIWFGTEPRDVPWEELFSRFQSLCQAPPPLKDEVLTALKSCKAQDGDFEVPGLSIWTDLLLALGSSA
;
A
#
# COMPACT_ATOMS: atom_id res chain seq x y z
N MET A 1 -25.89 -31.83 11.52
CA MET A 1 -25.60 -30.38 11.43
C MET A 1 -25.31 -29.81 12.81
N GLU A 2 -26.10 -30.16 13.85
CA GLU A 2 -25.86 -29.72 15.23
C GLU A 2 -24.49 -30.12 15.78
N SER A 3 -24.07 -31.37 15.56
CA SER A 3 -22.73 -31.82 15.96
C SER A 3 -21.61 -30.99 15.32
N LEU A 4 -21.70 -30.63 14.04
CA LEU A 4 -20.66 -29.82 13.38
C LEU A 4 -20.54 -28.42 13.96
N VAL A 5 -21.65 -27.82 14.39
CA VAL A 5 -21.66 -26.49 15.03
C VAL A 5 -20.97 -26.55 16.39
N GLU A 6 -21.27 -27.56 17.21
CA GLU A 6 -20.61 -27.77 18.50
C GLU A 6 -19.09 -27.99 18.37
N HIS A 7 -18.65 -28.70 17.32
CA HIS A 7 -17.20 -28.85 17.04
C HIS A 7 -16.55 -27.54 16.60
N LEU A 8 -17.26 -26.68 15.87
CA LEU A 8 -16.79 -25.36 15.45
C LEU A 8 -16.64 -24.42 16.64
N GLU A 9 -17.61 -24.43 17.57
CA GLU A 9 -17.57 -23.67 18.82
C GLU A 9 -16.36 -24.07 19.66
N ARG A 10 -16.21 -25.36 19.96
CA ARG A 10 -15.06 -25.88 20.72
C ARG A 10 -13.72 -25.56 20.07
N PHE A 11 -13.64 -25.57 18.74
CA PHE A 11 -12.41 -25.15 18.07
C PHE A 11 -12.17 -23.64 18.14
N SER A 12 -13.23 -22.83 18.09
CA SER A 12 -13.11 -21.39 18.28
C SER A 12 -12.58 -21.03 19.66
N GLU A 13 -12.97 -21.79 20.69
CA GLU A 13 -12.40 -21.70 22.04
C GLU A 13 -10.93 -22.10 22.05
N VAL A 14 -10.56 -23.22 21.40
CA VAL A 14 -9.15 -23.65 21.27
C VAL A 14 -8.30 -22.57 20.58
N LEU A 15 -8.84 -21.92 19.54
CA LEU A 15 -8.19 -20.79 18.87
C LEU A 15 -8.05 -19.58 19.80
N ALA A 16 -9.04 -19.28 20.64
CA ALA A 16 -8.97 -18.20 21.61
C ALA A 16 -7.90 -18.50 22.68
N VAL A 17 -7.94 -19.71 23.25
CA VAL A 17 -7.00 -20.19 24.28
C VAL A 17 -5.57 -20.19 23.75
N SER A 18 -5.34 -20.53 22.47
CA SER A 18 -4.00 -20.55 21.86
C SER A 18 -3.24 -19.21 21.91
N ARG A 19 -3.92 -18.09 22.16
CA ARG A 19 -3.31 -16.74 22.32
C ARG A 19 -3.03 -16.36 23.77
N THR A 20 -3.48 -17.15 24.74
CA THR A 20 -3.43 -16.82 26.17
C THR A 20 -2.27 -17.55 26.87
N SER A 21 -2.04 -17.21 28.14
CA SER A 21 -1.06 -17.90 28.98
C SER A 21 -1.46 -19.35 29.31
N HIS A 22 -2.72 -19.75 29.09
CA HIS A 22 -3.22 -21.09 29.43
C HIS A 22 -2.63 -22.20 28.54
N VAL A 23 -1.93 -21.81 27.48
CA VAL A 23 -1.16 -22.72 26.64
C VAL A 23 0.03 -23.34 27.40
N SER A 24 0.42 -22.78 28.55
CA SER A 24 1.48 -23.35 29.40
C SER A 24 1.15 -24.72 29.97
N SER A 25 -0.13 -25.06 30.10
CA SER A 25 -0.57 -26.39 30.56
C SER A 25 -0.74 -27.40 29.43
N TRP A 26 -0.46 -27.02 28.18
CA TRP A 26 -0.64 -27.91 27.05
C TRP A 26 0.52 -28.91 26.97
N ASP A 27 0.18 -30.18 26.98
CA ASP A 27 1.12 -31.27 26.73
C ASP A 27 1.20 -31.56 25.22
N PRO A 28 2.23 -32.31 24.76
CA PRO A 28 2.35 -32.71 23.35
C PRO A 28 1.10 -33.39 22.79
N ALA A 29 0.37 -34.16 23.61
CA ALA A 29 -0.87 -34.81 23.19
C ALA A 29 -2.03 -33.82 22.98
N THR A 30 -2.12 -32.73 23.77
CA THR A 30 -3.09 -31.66 23.55
C THR A 30 -2.77 -30.87 22.27
N VAL A 31 -1.50 -30.58 22.00
CA VAL A 31 -1.07 -29.95 20.74
C VAL A 31 -1.43 -30.83 19.54
N ARG A 32 -1.13 -32.13 19.60
CA ARG A 32 -1.51 -33.09 18.54
C ARG A 32 -3.00 -33.05 18.25
N ARG A 33 -3.83 -33.12 19.29
CA ARG A 33 -5.30 -33.10 19.16
C ARG A 33 -5.79 -31.78 18.56
N ALA A 34 -5.23 -30.65 18.97
CA ALA A 34 -5.57 -29.34 18.42
C ALA A 34 -5.24 -29.25 16.91
N LEU A 35 -4.08 -29.76 16.49
CA LEU A 35 -3.70 -29.82 15.08
C LEU A 35 -4.62 -30.75 14.28
N GLN A 36 -4.94 -31.94 14.81
CA GLN A 36 -5.89 -32.86 14.16
C GLN A 36 -7.28 -32.23 13.98
N TRP A 37 -7.74 -31.45 14.95
CA TRP A 37 -8.99 -30.70 14.85
C TRP A 37 -8.94 -29.63 13.75
N ALA A 38 -7.81 -28.93 13.61
CA ALA A 38 -7.64 -27.95 12.53
C ALA A 38 -7.67 -28.62 11.14
N HIS A 39 -7.04 -29.80 11.00
CA HIS A 39 -7.08 -30.59 9.76
C HIS A 39 -8.49 -31.08 9.44
N TYR A 40 -9.22 -31.56 10.46
CA TYR A 40 -10.61 -31.96 10.31
C TYR A 40 -11.48 -30.81 9.79
N LEU A 41 -11.33 -29.60 10.35
CA LEU A 41 -12.10 -28.43 9.92
C LEU A 41 -11.74 -27.97 8.51
N ARG A 42 -10.46 -28.06 8.12
CA ARG A 42 -10.04 -27.84 6.72
C ARG A 42 -10.71 -28.84 5.78
N HIS A 43 -10.82 -30.10 6.19
CA HIS A 43 -11.51 -31.13 5.41
C HIS A 43 -13.02 -30.86 5.31
N VAL A 44 -13.66 -30.42 6.40
CA VAL A 44 -15.06 -29.95 6.41
C VAL A 44 -15.24 -28.79 5.43
N TYR A 45 -14.32 -27.81 5.41
CA TYR A 45 -14.34 -26.73 4.44
C TYR A 45 -14.22 -27.24 3.00
N ARG A 46 -13.25 -28.11 2.69
CA ARG A 46 -13.10 -28.67 1.33
C ARG A 46 -14.36 -29.42 0.86
N ARG A 47 -15.02 -30.13 1.77
CA ARG A 47 -16.23 -30.92 1.47
C ARG A 47 -17.47 -30.04 1.27
N PHE A 48 -17.66 -29.03 2.12
CA PHE A 48 -18.88 -28.22 2.14
C PHE A 48 -18.75 -26.82 1.50
N GLY A 49 -17.53 -26.39 1.15
CA GLY A 49 -17.25 -25.08 0.55
C GLY A 49 -17.91 -24.86 -0.80
N ARG A 50 -18.11 -25.93 -1.58
CA ARG A 50 -18.84 -25.88 -2.87
C ARG A 50 -20.37 -25.91 -2.71
N HIS A 51 -20.89 -26.12 -1.50
CA HIS A 51 -22.33 -26.26 -1.23
C HIS A 51 -22.92 -24.97 -0.63
N ALA A 52 -23.39 -24.06 -1.49
CA ALA A 52 -23.87 -22.72 -1.10
C ALA A 52 -24.95 -22.70 0.00
N ARG A 53 -25.87 -23.67 0.03
CA ARG A 53 -26.93 -23.77 1.05
C ARG A 53 -26.41 -24.17 2.42
N ILE A 54 -25.41 -25.05 2.48
CA ILE A 54 -24.81 -25.52 3.74
C ILE A 54 -23.87 -24.44 4.29
N ARG A 55 -23.11 -23.79 3.41
CA ARG A 55 -22.25 -22.65 3.75
C ARG A 55 -23.03 -21.50 4.38
N SER A 56 -24.10 -21.04 3.72
CA SER A 56 -24.93 -19.95 4.24
C SER A 56 -25.63 -20.30 5.55
N ALA A 57 -26.11 -21.54 5.71
CA ALA A 57 -26.71 -21.99 6.97
C ALA A 57 -25.70 -22.05 8.13
N LEU A 58 -24.46 -22.47 7.87
CA LEU A 58 -23.39 -22.48 8.88
C LEU A 58 -22.91 -21.07 9.21
N GLU A 59 -22.72 -20.20 8.22
CA GLU A 59 -22.37 -18.78 8.42
C GLU A 59 -23.44 -18.05 9.24
N GLN A 60 -24.72 -18.23 8.93
CA GLN A 60 -25.80 -17.60 9.68
C GLN A 60 -25.85 -18.08 11.13
N ARG A 61 -25.62 -19.37 11.40
CA ARG A 61 -25.60 -19.89 12.77
C ARG A 61 -24.40 -19.39 13.58
N LEU A 62 -23.20 -19.43 13.00
CA LEU A 62 -21.99 -18.91 13.63
C LEU A 62 -22.14 -17.40 13.94
N GLN A 63 -22.70 -16.63 13.01
CA GLN A 63 -22.92 -15.19 13.20
C GLN A 63 -23.95 -14.91 14.30
N ASN A 64 -25.01 -15.71 14.40
CA ASN A 64 -26.07 -15.53 15.41
C ASN A 64 -25.58 -15.88 16.81
N GLN A 65 -24.70 -16.87 16.95
CA GLN A 65 -24.13 -17.28 18.24
C GLN A 65 -23.05 -16.31 18.72
N TRP A 66 -22.13 -15.87 17.85
CA TRP A 66 -21.12 -14.87 18.23
C TRP A 66 -21.71 -13.48 18.51
N LYS A 67 -22.89 -13.16 17.97
CA LYS A 67 -23.64 -11.95 18.33
C LYS A 67 -24.23 -12.01 19.75
N GLN A 68 -24.52 -13.19 20.29
CA GLN A 68 -25.06 -13.31 21.66
C GLN A 68 -23.99 -13.17 22.74
N GLU A 69 -22.73 -13.49 22.45
CA GLU A 69 -21.60 -13.33 23.40
C GLU A 69 -20.93 -11.94 23.36
N GLY A 70 -21.34 -11.07 22.44
CA GLY A 70 -20.74 -9.75 22.20
C GLY A 70 -21.17 -8.62 23.15
N ASP A 71 -22.10 -8.85 24.07
CA ASP A 71 -22.66 -7.80 24.94
C ASP A 71 -21.91 -7.62 26.29
N SER A 72 -20.76 -8.28 26.50
CA SER A 72 -19.98 -8.09 27.74
C SER A 72 -18.48 -8.30 27.55
N GLY A 73 -17.73 -7.23 27.25
CA GLY A 73 -16.27 -7.17 27.44
C GLY A 73 -15.45 -6.71 26.23
N PRO A 74 -14.18 -6.30 26.44
CA PRO A 74 -13.42 -5.50 25.48
C PRO A 74 -13.00 -6.34 24.26
N ALA A 75 -13.53 -5.94 23.10
CA ALA A 75 -13.19 -6.33 21.72
C ALA A 75 -13.14 -7.85 21.45
N PRO A 76 -14.00 -8.39 20.56
CA PRO A 76 -14.01 -9.83 20.29
C PRO A 76 -12.65 -10.25 19.73
N ALA A 77 -11.94 -11.05 20.51
CA ALA A 77 -10.70 -11.70 20.11
C ALA A 77 -10.97 -12.43 18.81
N GLN A 78 -10.40 -11.94 17.70
CA GLN A 78 -10.66 -12.43 16.34
C GLN A 78 -10.57 -13.97 16.27
N GLY A 79 -11.71 -14.63 16.41
CA GLY A 79 -11.90 -16.05 16.18
C GLY A 79 -12.04 -16.31 14.68
N LEU A 80 -12.63 -17.44 14.32
CA LEU A 80 -13.12 -17.62 12.96
C LEU A 80 -14.12 -16.49 12.69
N VAL A 81 -13.93 -15.68 11.65
CA VAL A 81 -14.81 -14.52 11.37
C VAL A 81 -15.87 -14.88 10.32
N ASN A 82 -15.58 -15.89 9.52
CA ASN A 82 -16.43 -16.38 8.44
C ASN A 82 -16.11 -17.86 8.16
N PHE A 83 -16.95 -18.52 7.36
CA PHE A 83 -16.71 -19.90 6.93
C PHE A 83 -15.42 -20.05 6.12
N GLN A 84 -14.97 -18.99 5.44
CA GLN A 84 -13.70 -18.95 4.71
C GLN A 84 -12.47 -19.02 5.63
N ALA A 85 -12.59 -18.62 6.90
CA ALA A 85 -11.53 -18.79 7.89
C ALA A 85 -11.29 -20.28 8.22
N LEU A 86 -12.23 -21.18 7.89
CA LEU A 86 -12.05 -22.63 8.03
C LEU A 86 -11.02 -23.20 7.06
N GLU A 87 -10.83 -22.56 5.92
CA GLU A 87 -9.81 -22.93 4.93
C GLU A 87 -8.39 -22.81 5.51
N HIS A 88 -8.19 -21.83 6.40
CA HIS A 88 -6.88 -21.44 6.93
C HIS A 88 -6.74 -21.74 8.44
N CYS A 89 -7.59 -22.61 8.99
CA CYS A 89 -7.61 -22.95 10.42
C CYS A 89 -6.30 -23.51 10.95
N ASP A 90 -5.73 -24.40 10.16
CA ASP A 90 -4.43 -25.03 10.36
C ASP A 90 -3.31 -23.98 10.45
N HIS A 91 -3.30 -23.01 9.53
CA HIS A 91 -2.36 -21.89 9.52
C HIS A 91 -2.54 -20.97 10.74
N LEU A 92 -3.79 -20.61 11.05
CA LEU A 92 -4.12 -19.72 12.16
C LEU A 92 -3.73 -20.32 13.51
N LEU A 93 -4.02 -21.60 13.74
CA LEU A 93 -3.64 -22.29 14.97
C LEU A 93 -2.11 -22.41 15.08
N SER A 94 -1.44 -22.84 14.01
CA SER A 94 0.01 -23.02 13.99
C SER A 94 0.76 -21.71 14.23
N LEU A 95 0.33 -20.62 13.59
CA LEU A 95 0.89 -19.29 13.82
C LEU A 95 0.71 -18.83 15.26
N ARG A 96 -0.50 -18.99 15.84
CA ARG A 96 -0.78 -18.58 17.23
C ARG A 96 0.14 -19.31 18.20
N LEU A 97 0.27 -20.63 18.06
CA LEU A 97 1.13 -21.44 18.92
C LEU A 97 2.62 -21.10 18.76
N LEU A 98 3.11 -20.92 17.53
CA LEU A 98 4.51 -20.52 17.29
C LEU A 98 4.84 -19.13 17.85
N THR A 99 3.87 -18.22 17.89
CA THR A 99 4.06 -16.87 18.46
C THR A 99 3.89 -16.80 19.98
N ASN A 100 3.33 -17.84 20.61
CA ASN A 100 2.99 -17.83 22.03
C ASN A 100 4.17 -18.29 22.89
N ARG A 101 4.77 -17.34 23.62
CA ARG A 101 5.90 -17.59 24.52
C ARG A 101 5.55 -18.43 25.75
N ALA A 102 4.26 -18.64 26.03
CA ALA A 102 3.81 -19.44 27.16
C ALA A 102 3.74 -20.94 26.86
N LEU A 103 3.90 -21.37 25.59
CA LEU A 103 3.91 -22.78 25.23
C LEU A 103 5.15 -23.47 25.82
N GLY A 104 4.95 -24.54 26.59
CA GLY A 104 6.04 -25.27 27.21
C GLY A 104 7.00 -25.91 26.19
N ASP A 105 8.28 -26.02 26.53
CA ASP A 105 9.34 -26.45 25.61
C ASP A 105 9.07 -27.80 24.94
N ALA A 106 8.54 -28.78 25.67
CA ALA A 106 8.21 -30.10 25.13
C ALA A 106 7.07 -30.04 24.09
N ALA A 107 6.07 -29.19 24.33
CA ALA A 107 4.95 -28.99 23.43
C ALA A 107 5.35 -28.16 22.20
N PHE A 108 6.27 -27.21 22.37
CA PHE A 108 6.87 -26.44 21.27
C PHE A 108 7.78 -27.30 20.38
N GLN A 109 8.64 -28.14 20.97
CA GLN A 109 9.46 -29.10 20.21
C GLN A 109 8.60 -30.08 19.42
N TYR A 110 7.53 -30.59 20.03
CA TYR A 110 6.57 -31.45 19.33
C TYR A 110 5.87 -30.72 18.18
N LEU A 111 5.44 -29.47 18.40
CA LEU A 111 4.86 -28.63 17.34
C LEU A 111 5.82 -28.47 16.16
N LEU A 112 7.09 -28.18 16.42
CA LEU A 112 8.11 -28.08 15.37
C LEU A 112 8.31 -29.40 14.63
N GLN A 113 8.30 -30.54 15.32
CA GLN A 113 8.40 -31.86 14.68
C GLN A 113 7.21 -32.18 13.78
N GLN A 114 6.01 -31.69 14.11
CA GLN A 114 4.81 -31.87 13.28
C GLN A 114 4.75 -30.88 12.11
N LEU A 115 5.26 -29.66 12.27
CA LEU A 115 5.28 -28.65 11.21
C LEU A 115 6.45 -28.83 10.24
N PHE A 116 7.52 -29.46 10.70
CA PHE A 116 8.75 -29.73 9.94
C PHE A 116 9.22 -31.17 10.17
N PRO A 117 8.46 -32.18 9.70
CA PRO A 117 8.95 -33.54 9.69
C PRO A 117 10.21 -33.59 8.82
N GLY A 118 11.29 -34.21 9.32
CA GLY A 118 12.56 -34.30 8.60
C GLY A 118 12.43 -35.00 7.22
N PRO A 119 13.49 -34.99 6.40
CA PRO A 119 13.46 -35.54 5.05
C PRO A 119 13.19 -37.06 5.10
N GLY A 120 11.95 -37.47 4.88
CA GLY A 120 11.59 -38.89 4.90
C GLY A 120 10.12 -39.26 5.08
N VAL A 121 9.23 -38.31 5.40
CA VAL A 121 7.78 -38.57 5.50
C VAL A 121 7.04 -37.76 4.43
N PRO A 122 6.78 -38.35 3.25
CA PRO A 122 5.96 -37.69 2.23
C PRO A 122 4.49 -37.90 2.57
N ASP A 123 3.88 -36.96 3.27
CA ASP A 123 2.43 -36.82 3.26
C ASP A 123 2.07 -35.67 2.29
N ALA A 124 1.44 -36.02 1.16
CA ALA A 124 1.17 -35.10 0.05
C ALA A 124 0.28 -33.90 0.44
N GLU A 125 -0.39 -33.95 1.60
CA GLU A 125 -1.16 -32.84 2.15
C GLU A 125 -0.36 -31.93 3.11
N GLU A 126 0.72 -32.40 3.73
CA GLU A 126 1.57 -31.64 4.69
C GLU A 126 2.54 -30.67 4.00
N GLU A 127 3.00 -31.00 2.78
CA GLU A 127 3.84 -30.10 1.96
C GLU A 127 3.17 -28.73 1.72
N THR A 128 1.83 -28.68 1.72
CA THR A 128 1.06 -27.44 1.53
C THR A 128 1.15 -26.48 2.72
N LEU A 129 1.17 -27.00 3.96
CA LEU A 129 1.16 -26.17 5.16
C LEU A 129 2.55 -25.60 5.44
N GLN A 130 3.60 -26.42 5.29
CA GLN A 130 4.99 -25.97 5.42
C GLN A 130 5.32 -24.91 4.37
N GLY A 131 4.94 -25.14 3.10
CA GLY A 131 5.13 -24.17 2.02
C GLY A 131 4.38 -22.85 2.29
N SER A 132 3.15 -22.93 2.79
CA SER A 132 2.33 -21.75 3.11
C SER A 132 2.84 -20.98 4.33
N LEU A 133 3.31 -21.66 5.38
CA LEU A 133 3.97 -21.02 6.52
C LEU A 133 5.29 -20.37 6.11
N ALA A 134 6.09 -21.00 5.25
CA ALA A 134 7.30 -20.41 4.70
C ALA A 134 6.99 -19.16 3.86
N LEU A 135 5.94 -19.19 3.05
CA LEU A 135 5.46 -18.03 2.29
C LEU A 135 5.01 -16.90 3.23
N LEU A 136 4.26 -17.21 4.28
CA LEU A 136 3.82 -16.23 5.29
C LEU A 136 5.01 -15.65 6.06
N ALA A 137 6.01 -16.46 6.40
CA ALA A 137 7.24 -16.00 7.05
C ALA A 137 8.03 -15.07 6.12
N ARG A 138 8.18 -15.43 4.84
CA ARG A 138 8.81 -14.57 3.82
C ARG A 138 8.05 -13.25 3.65
N ARG A 139 6.72 -13.30 3.56
CA ARG A 139 5.86 -12.10 3.47
C ARG A 139 5.97 -11.22 4.71
N ARG A 140 5.96 -11.82 5.91
CA ARG A 140 6.11 -11.08 7.17
C ARG A 140 7.51 -10.47 7.29
N ALA A 141 8.55 -11.20 6.92
CA ALA A 141 9.92 -10.68 6.88
C ALA A 141 10.04 -9.54 5.86
N ALA A 142 9.46 -9.68 4.66
CA ALA A 142 9.37 -8.63 3.67
C ALA A 142 8.66 -7.40 4.25
N VAL A 143 7.50 -7.55 4.89
CA VAL A 143 6.80 -6.43 5.55
C VAL A 143 7.66 -5.78 6.64
N HIS A 144 8.37 -6.55 7.46
CA HIS A 144 9.27 -6.00 8.48
C HIS A 144 10.47 -5.26 7.87
N LEU A 145 11.07 -5.79 6.80
CA LEU A 145 12.14 -5.12 6.05
C LEU A 145 11.63 -3.83 5.39
N LEU A 146 10.43 -3.88 4.80
CA LEU A 146 9.78 -2.72 4.18
C LEU A 146 9.46 -1.65 5.23
N HIS A 147 8.96 -2.04 6.40
CA HIS A 147 8.63 -1.12 7.49
C HIS A 147 9.89 -0.51 8.13
N PHE A 148 10.95 -1.29 8.32
CA PHE A 148 12.21 -0.81 8.90
C PHE A 148 12.91 0.20 8.00
N ASN A 149 12.86 0.00 6.69
CA ASN A 149 13.48 0.89 5.73
C ASN A 149 12.60 2.11 5.39
N ALA A 150 11.28 2.06 5.59
CA ALA A 150 10.38 3.21 5.41
C ALA A 150 10.68 4.40 6.34
N TYR A 151 11.38 4.18 7.47
CA TYR A 151 11.81 5.22 8.40
C TYR A 151 13.20 5.80 8.09
N ARG A 152 13.95 5.23 7.14
CA ARG A 152 15.23 5.79 6.71
C ARG A 152 14.95 6.77 5.57
N GLU A 153 14.89 8.06 5.89
CA GLU A 153 14.80 9.12 4.88
C GLU A 153 16.07 9.10 4.03
N ASN A 154 16.01 8.48 2.85
CA ASN A 154 17.04 8.62 1.84
C ASN A 154 16.64 9.79 0.91
N PRO A 155 17.46 10.84 0.78
CA PRO A 155 17.09 12.03 0.00
C PRO A 155 16.94 11.75 -1.51
N VAL A 156 17.52 10.66 -2.02
CA VAL A 156 17.48 10.30 -3.44
C VAL A 156 16.52 9.12 -3.66
N LEU A 157 15.24 9.43 -3.92
CA LEU A 157 14.20 8.43 -4.20
C LEU A 157 14.51 7.57 -5.46
N GLN A 158 15.33 8.07 -6.38
CA GLN A 158 15.79 7.32 -7.56
C GLN A 158 16.81 6.21 -7.23
N GLU A 159 17.44 6.22 -6.06
CA GLU A 159 18.45 5.22 -5.66
C GLU A 159 17.94 4.26 -4.59
N ASP A 160 16.74 4.50 -4.04
CA ASP A 160 16.14 3.64 -3.04
C ASP A 160 15.56 2.37 -3.71
N SER A 161 16.30 1.26 -3.59
CA SER A 161 15.91 -0.05 -4.11
C SER A 161 14.57 -0.53 -3.55
N LEU A 162 14.22 -0.12 -2.33
CA LEU A 162 12.93 -0.44 -1.74
C LEU A 162 11.80 0.30 -2.45
N MET A 163 11.95 1.61 -2.69
CA MET A 163 10.92 2.41 -3.36
C MET A 163 10.68 1.91 -4.78
N LYS A 164 11.74 1.47 -5.48
CA LYS A 164 11.63 0.80 -6.78
C LYS A 164 10.84 -0.51 -6.68
N THR A 165 11.18 -1.37 -5.72
CA THR A 165 10.47 -2.65 -5.53
C THR A 165 8.99 -2.42 -5.21
N GLN A 166 8.68 -1.46 -4.34
CA GLN A 166 7.30 -1.12 -3.99
C GLN A 166 6.53 -0.54 -5.18
N ALA A 167 7.20 0.27 -6.01
CA ALA A 167 6.63 0.81 -7.24
C ALA A 167 6.35 -0.29 -8.27
N GLU A 168 7.27 -1.23 -8.47
CA GLU A 168 7.10 -2.40 -9.33
C GLU A 168 5.90 -3.25 -8.89
N LEU A 169 5.86 -3.61 -7.60
CA LEU A 169 4.75 -4.38 -7.03
C LEU A 169 3.39 -3.67 -7.15
N LEU A 170 3.38 -2.34 -7.01
CA LEU A 170 2.16 -1.55 -7.20
C LEU A 170 1.68 -1.62 -8.66
N LEU A 171 2.60 -1.47 -9.62
CA LEU A 171 2.27 -1.51 -11.05
C LEU A 171 1.82 -2.91 -11.49
N GLU A 172 2.49 -3.97 -11.03
CA GLU A 172 2.08 -5.36 -11.26
C GLU A 172 0.68 -5.61 -10.69
N ARG A 173 0.43 -5.17 -9.45
CA ARG A 173 -0.88 -5.36 -8.83
C ARG A 173 -1.98 -4.59 -9.55
N LEU A 174 -1.70 -3.41 -10.09
CA LEU A 174 -2.67 -2.65 -10.90
C LEU A 174 -3.05 -3.39 -12.18
N GLN A 175 -2.09 -4.04 -12.84
CA GLN A 175 -2.35 -4.89 -14.02
C GLN A 175 -3.25 -6.07 -13.66
N GLU A 176 -2.92 -6.81 -12.58
CA GLU A 176 -3.73 -7.95 -12.12
C GLU A 176 -5.17 -7.56 -11.77
N VAL A 177 -5.35 -6.43 -11.08
CA VAL A 177 -6.67 -5.91 -10.69
C VAL A 177 -7.46 -5.45 -11.91
N GLY A 178 -6.79 -4.87 -12.91
CA GLY A 178 -7.39 -4.47 -14.18
C GLY A 178 -7.88 -5.65 -15.03
N GLU A 179 -7.26 -6.82 -14.90
CA GLU A 179 -7.61 -8.03 -15.66
C GLU A 179 -8.66 -8.92 -14.97
N GLY A 180 -8.70 -8.94 -13.63
CA GLY A 180 -9.45 -9.97 -12.89
C GLY A 180 -10.47 -9.51 -11.83
N GLU A 181 -10.45 -8.24 -11.38
CA GLU A 181 -11.28 -7.82 -10.23
C GLU A 181 -12.42 -6.86 -10.60
N ALA A 182 -13.64 -7.16 -10.11
CA ALA A 182 -14.84 -6.35 -10.31
C ALA A 182 -14.77 -4.93 -9.69
N GLN A 183 -13.76 -4.64 -8.86
CA GLN A 183 -13.65 -3.36 -8.16
C GLN A 183 -12.84 -2.29 -8.93
N GLY A 184 -12.08 -2.69 -9.95
CA GLY A 184 -11.31 -1.78 -10.81
C GLY A 184 -10.12 -1.09 -10.11
N PRO A 185 -9.09 -0.68 -10.87
CA PRO A 185 -7.82 -0.16 -10.34
C PRO A 185 -7.99 1.11 -9.50
N GLY A 186 -8.94 1.98 -9.84
CA GLY A 186 -9.19 3.24 -9.11
C GLY A 186 -9.75 3.04 -7.69
N ARG A 187 -10.57 2.02 -7.44
CA ARG A 187 -11.05 1.72 -6.07
C ARG A 187 -9.95 1.11 -5.22
N PHE A 188 -9.11 0.26 -5.82
CA PHE A 188 -7.94 -0.29 -5.15
C PHE A 188 -7.00 0.82 -4.67
N LEU A 189 -6.61 1.76 -5.54
CA LEU A 189 -5.76 2.91 -5.17
C LEU A 189 -6.41 3.79 -4.09
N SER A 190 -7.73 3.98 -4.17
CA SER A 190 -8.48 4.71 -3.13
C SER A 190 -8.42 4.02 -1.77
N SER A 191 -8.55 2.70 -1.74
CA SER A 191 -8.46 1.91 -0.50
C SER A 191 -7.05 1.91 0.09
N LEU A 192 -6.01 1.94 -0.75
CA LEU A 192 -4.63 2.06 -0.31
C LEU A 192 -4.34 3.43 0.30
N TRP A 193 -4.85 4.50 -0.32
CA TRP A 193 -4.74 5.86 0.21
C TRP A 193 -5.30 6.01 1.63
N GLU A 194 -6.38 5.30 1.95
CA GLU A 194 -7.01 5.33 3.28
C GLU A 194 -6.27 4.47 4.33
N ARG A 195 -5.50 3.47 3.90
CA ARG A 195 -4.90 2.45 4.80
C ARG A 195 -3.41 2.64 5.03
N VAL A 196 -2.71 3.26 4.09
CA VAL A 196 -1.25 3.38 4.09
C VAL A 196 -0.85 4.81 4.51
N PRO A 197 0.28 5.01 5.21
CA PRO A 197 0.79 6.35 5.48
C PRO A 197 0.96 7.17 4.18
N GLN A 198 0.26 8.30 4.11
CA GLN A 198 0.14 9.12 2.90
C GLN A 198 1.51 9.53 2.33
N ASN A 199 2.44 9.98 3.18
CA ASN A 199 3.78 10.40 2.74
C ASN A 199 4.57 9.29 2.04
N ASN A 200 4.49 8.05 2.52
CA ASN A 200 5.17 6.93 1.88
C ASN A 200 4.48 6.58 0.55
N PHE A 201 3.15 6.52 0.56
CA PHE A 201 2.39 6.17 -0.64
C PHE A 201 2.60 7.17 -1.79
N LEU A 202 2.68 8.48 -1.50
CA LEU A 202 2.98 9.50 -2.52
C LEU A 202 4.39 9.33 -3.11
N LYS A 203 5.38 8.94 -2.30
CA LYS A 203 6.75 8.62 -2.77
C LYS A 203 6.75 7.38 -3.67
N VAL A 204 5.99 6.35 -3.33
CA VAL A 204 5.85 5.13 -4.15
C VAL A 204 5.15 5.43 -5.48
N ILE A 205 4.08 6.24 -5.48
CA ILE A 205 3.40 6.72 -6.69
C ILE A 205 4.39 7.46 -7.60
N ALA A 206 5.17 8.38 -7.04
CA ALA A 206 6.21 9.11 -7.74
C ALA A 206 7.26 8.18 -8.38
N ALA A 207 7.75 7.20 -7.61
CA ALA A 207 8.70 6.20 -8.11
C ALA A 207 8.08 5.33 -9.23
N ALA A 208 6.81 4.93 -9.10
CA ALA A 208 6.09 4.15 -10.11
C ALA A 208 5.92 4.91 -11.43
N LEU A 209 5.60 6.21 -11.36
CA LEU A 209 5.48 7.06 -12.55
C LEU A 209 6.82 7.25 -13.27
N LEU A 210 7.92 7.28 -12.52
CA LEU A 210 9.28 7.46 -13.05
C LEU A 210 9.95 6.15 -13.47
N LEU A 211 9.40 5.00 -13.09
CA LEU A 211 9.99 3.70 -13.41
C LEU A 211 10.07 3.52 -14.93
N PRO A 212 11.24 3.18 -15.50
CA PRO A 212 11.32 2.81 -16.90
C PRO A 212 10.47 1.54 -17.12
N PRO A 213 9.82 1.38 -18.29
CA PRO A 213 9.14 0.13 -18.61
C PRO A 213 10.15 -1.01 -18.50
N SER A 214 9.86 -2.00 -17.65
CA SER A 214 10.79 -3.06 -17.30
C SER A 214 11.31 -3.79 -18.55
N SER A 215 12.63 -4.00 -18.57
CA SER A 215 13.34 -4.89 -19.48
C SER A 215 13.14 -6.37 -19.04
N PRO A 216 13.50 -7.36 -19.88
CA PRO A 216 12.88 -8.68 -19.93
C PRO A 216 13.48 -9.67 -18.91
N TRP A 217 13.32 -9.43 -17.61
CA TRP A 217 13.87 -10.34 -16.59
C TRP A 217 12.92 -11.45 -16.11
N LEU A 218 11.71 -11.54 -16.65
CA LEU A 218 10.80 -12.67 -16.45
C LEU A 218 10.00 -12.99 -17.71
N GLN A 219 10.69 -13.22 -18.84
CA GLN A 219 10.12 -14.03 -19.92
C GLN A 219 10.62 -15.47 -19.75
N GLY A 220 10.03 -16.17 -18.78
CA GLY A 220 10.03 -17.62 -18.78
C GLY A 220 8.96 -18.09 -19.76
N GLU A 221 9.44 -18.63 -20.89
CA GLU A 221 8.80 -19.56 -21.84
C GLU A 221 7.26 -19.53 -22.03
N GLU A 222 6.88 -19.15 -23.25
CA GLU A 222 5.75 -19.62 -24.07
C GLU A 222 4.34 -19.67 -23.45
N LEU A 223 3.43 -18.81 -23.96
CA LEU A 223 2.32 -19.21 -24.85
C LEU A 223 1.38 -18.03 -25.22
N GLU A 224 1.01 -18.01 -26.50
CA GLU A 224 -0.15 -17.34 -27.16
C GLU A 224 -0.14 -15.79 -27.38
N PRO A 225 -0.37 -15.32 -28.63
CA PRO A 225 -0.51 -13.91 -28.97
C PRO A 225 -1.93 -13.41 -28.65
N GLY A 226 -2.19 -13.18 -27.37
CA GLY A 226 -3.38 -12.50 -26.86
C GLY A 226 -2.99 -11.21 -26.13
N SER A 227 -2.67 -10.14 -26.86
CA SER A 227 -2.53 -8.76 -26.36
C SER A 227 -2.04 -8.59 -24.91
N PRO A 228 -0.74 -8.79 -24.61
CA PRO A 228 -0.20 -8.43 -23.30
C PRO A 228 -0.13 -6.90 -23.20
N LYS A 229 -1.01 -6.34 -22.36
CA LYS A 229 -1.04 -4.92 -22.01
C LYS A 229 0.31 -4.54 -21.39
N THR A 230 1.02 -3.63 -22.05
CA THR A 230 2.39 -3.29 -21.65
C THR A 230 2.40 -2.58 -20.28
N PRO A 231 3.54 -2.60 -19.53
CA PRO A 231 3.72 -1.89 -18.26
C PRO A 231 3.36 -0.39 -18.27
N ARG A 232 3.27 0.19 -19.47
CA ARG A 232 2.82 1.56 -19.72
C ARG A 232 1.37 1.81 -19.30
N GLU A 233 0.51 0.80 -19.31
CA GLU A 233 -0.92 0.94 -18.99
C GLU A 233 -1.15 1.14 -17.49
N GLY A 234 -0.43 0.40 -16.62
CA GLY A 234 -0.53 0.60 -15.17
C GLY A 234 -0.09 2.00 -14.71
N GLY A 235 0.91 2.58 -15.38
CA GLY A 235 1.33 3.97 -15.15
C GLY A 235 0.28 5.00 -15.59
N GLN A 236 -0.44 4.73 -16.69
CA GLN A 236 -1.53 5.59 -17.17
C GLN A 236 -2.76 5.52 -16.27
N GLU A 237 -3.12 4.35 -15.74
CA GLU A 237 -4.22 4.19 -14.79
C GLU A 237 -3.95 4.93 -13.48
N LEU A 238 -2.71 4.86 -13.00
CA LEU A 238 -2.25 5.59 -11.82
C LEU A 238 -2.28 7.10 -12.05
N LEU A 239 -1.85 7.58 -13.23
CA LEU A 239 -1.97 8.98 -13.62
C LEU A 239 -3.44 9.44 -13.68
N HIS A 240 -4.30 8.66 -14.32
CA HIS A 240 -5.74 8.98 -14.43
C HIS A 240 -6.41 9.06 -13.06
N TRP A 241 -6.07 8.14 -12.13
CA TRP A 241 -6.58 8.19 -10.77
C TRP A 241 -6.10 9.44 -10.01
N LEU A 242 -4.84 9.82 -10.16
CA LEU A 242 -4.24 10.98 -9.51
C LEU A 242 -4.84 12.29 -10.05
N LEU A 243 -5.02 12.41 -11.37
CA LEU A 243 -5.71 13.55 -12.00
C LEU A 243 -7.20 13.61 -11.63
N GLY A 244 -7.84 12.47 -11.39
CA GLY A 244 -9.23 12.38 -10.95
C GLY A 244 -9.46 12.79 -9.49
N LYS A 245 -8.40 12.92 -8.68
CA LYS A 245 -8.49 13.27 -7.24
C LYS A 245 -7.67 14.51 -6.89
N SER A 246 -8.34 15.66 -6.94
CA SER A 246 -7.81 16.99 -6.55
C SER A 246 -6.99 16.98 -5.25
N ASP A 247 -7.55 16.39 -4.18
CA ASP A 247 -6.93 16.44 -2.85
C ASP A 247 -5.63 15.65 -2.80
N VAL A 248 -5.60 14.49 -3.46
CA VAL A 248 -4.41 13.63 -3.57
C VAL A 248 -3.36 14.31 -4.43
N MET A 249 -3.76 14.93 -5.54
CA MET A 249 -2.85 15.68 -6.42
C MET A 249 -2.20 16.86 -5.69
N THR A 250 -2.99 17.62 -4.91
CA THR A 250 -2.46 18.73 -4.12
C THR A 250 -1.48 18.23 -3.05
N ALA A 251 -1.82 17.14 -2.35
CA ALA A 251 -0.92 16.50 -1.39
C ALA A 251 0.36 15.97 -2.05
N PHE A 252 0.24 15.38 -3.24
CA PHE A 252 1.37 14.89 -4.04
C PHE A 252 2.33 16.03 -4.38
N CYS A 253 1.83 17.14 -4.92
CA CYS A 253 2.64 18.30 -5.27
C CYS A 253 3.27 18.99 -4.06
N ARG A 254 2.60 19.02 -2.90
CA ARG A 254 3.15 19.63 -1.68
C ARG A 254 4.18 18.76 -0.96
N SER A 255 3.94 17.46 -0.88
CA SER A 255 4.77 16.54 -0.09
C SER A 255 6.09 16.15 -0.76
N LEU A 256 6.16 16.25 -2.09
CA LEU A 256 7.31 15.76 -2.86
C LEU A 256 8.33 16.87 -3.18
N PRO A 257 9.63 16.53 -3.27
CA PRO A 257 10.68 17.46 -3.68
C PRO A 257 10.47 18.01 -5.10
N ALA A 258 10.92 19.25 -5.32
CA ALA A 258 10.81 19.94 -6.62
C ALA A 258 11.42 19.15 -7.78
N GLU A 259 12.61 18.59 -7.60
CA GLU A 259 13.32 17.82 -8.64
C GLU A 259 12.54 16.59 -9.11
N LEU A 260 11.90 15.90 -8.17
CA LEU A 260 11.11 14.71 -8.49
C LEU A 260 9.85 15.10 -9.26
N LEU A 261 9.16 16.16 -8.82
CA LEU A 261 7.98 16.68 -9.51
C LEU A 261 8.32 17.16 -10.92
N THR A 262 9.46 17.82 -11.11
CA THR A 262 9.98 18.20 -12.42
C THR A 262 10.21 16.97 -13.31
N SER A 263 10.80 15.91 -12.76
CA SER A 263 11.02 14.66 -13.50
C SER A 263 9.70 14.00 -13.93
N VAL A 264 8.69 14.00 -13.05
CA VAL A 264 7.36 13.45 -13.35
C VAL A 264 6.63 14.32 -14.38
N ALA A 265 6.65 15.64 -14.21
CA ALA A 265 6.03 16.60 -15.11
C ALA A 265 6.65 16.55 -16.52
N GLY A 266 7.96 16.31 -16.61
CA GLY A 266 8.66 16.13 -17.89
C GLY A 266 8.21 14.89 -18.66
N ARG A 267 7.78 13.83 -17.96
CA ARG A 267 7.29 12.58 -18.57
C ARG A 267 5.79 12.64 -18.91
N TYR A 268 4.99 13.37 -18.13
CA TYR A 268 3.54 13.43 -18.26
C TYR A 268 3.04 14.89 -18.40
N PRO A 269 2.77 15.35 -19.64
CA PRO A 269 2.31 16.73 -19.89
C PRO A 269 0.98 17.09 -19.21
N GLU A 270 0.08 16.13 -19.03
CA GLU A 270 -1.19 16.33 -18.32
C GLU A 270 -0.96 16.74 -16.86
N LEU A 271 0.01 16.10 -16.21
CA LEU A 271 0.40 16.43 -14.83
C LEU A 271 1.11 17.78 -14.77
N SER A 272 1.97 18.10 -15.75
CA SER A 272 2.63 19.41 -15.86
C SER A 272 1.62 20.55 -15.80
N ARG A 273 0.54 20.48 -16.59
CA ARG A 273 -0.50 21.53 -16.65
C ARG A 273 -1.21 21.72 -15.32
N VAL A 274 -1.59 20.63 -14.66
CA VAL A 274 -2.27 20.68 -13.35
C VAL A 274 -1.30 21.21 -12.28
N TYR A 275 -0.04 20.76 -12.29
CA TYR A 275 0.97 21.24 -11.36
C TYR A 275 1.26 22.73 -11.54
N LEU A 276 1.40 23.21 -12.78
CA LEU A 276 1.56 24.63 -13.08
C LEU A 276 0.36 25.46 -12.60
N GLY A 277 -0.87 24.96 -12.79
CA GLY A 277 -2.07 25.60 -12.25
C GLY A 277 -2.00 25.74 -10.73
N LEU A 278 -1.63 24.69 -10.02
CA LEU A 278 -1.47 24.72 -8.55
C LEU A 278 -0.38 25.69 -8.09
N LEU A 279 0.76 25.74 -8.79
CA LEU A 279 1.83 26.69 -8.47
C LEU A 279 1.39 28.15 -8.69
N ILE A 280 0.65 28.40 -9.76
CA ILE A 280 0.09 29.73 -10.05
C ILE A 280 -0.92 30.11 -8.95
N ASP A 281 -1.79 29.19 -8.58
CA ASP A 281 -2.75 29.43 -7.51
C ASP A 281 -2.04 29.69 -6.19
N TRP A 282 -1.02 28.92 -5.81
CA TRP A 282 -0.23 29.20 -4.59
C TRP A 282 0.43 30.57 -4.62
N GLY A 283 0.99 30.99 -5.76
CA GLY A 283 1.60 32.31 -5.89
C GLY A 283 0.59 33.46 -5.74
N ARG A 284 -0.65 33.29 -6.22
CA ARG A 284 -1.71 34.30 -6.08
C ARG A 284 -2.15 34.56 -4.63
N HIS A 285 -1.93 33.59 -3.74
CA HIS A 285 -2.27 33.75 -2.31
C HIS A 285 -1.18 34.46 -1.51
N LEU A 286 -0.03 34.74 -2.12
CA LEU A 286 1.08 35.45 -1.48
C LEU A 286 0.91 36.96 -1.59
N ASN A 287 1.25 37.66 -0.50
CA ASN A 287 1.25 39.11 -0.41
C ASN A 287 2.66 39.63 -0.18
N TYR A 288 2.95 40.84 -0.65
CA TYR A 288 4.26 41.46 -0.48
C TYR A 288 4.36 42.21 0.86
N ASP A 289 5.33 41.84 1.70
CA ASP A 289 5.66 42.57 2.93
C ASP A 289 6.64 43.71 2.62
N LEU A 290 6.16 44.95 2.64
CA LEU A 290 7.00 46.14 2.42
C LEU A 290 8.11 46.31 3.47
N GLN A 291 7.95 45.78 4.69
CA GLN A 291 8.95 45.93 5.75
C GLN A 291 10.12 44.96 5.58
N LYS A 292 9.83 43.75 5.11
CA LYS A 292 10.82 42.68 4.93
C LYS A 292 11.31 42.53 3.50
N GLY A 293 10.57 43.08 2.53
CA GLY A 293 10.84 42.96 1.10
C GLY A 293 10.64 41.54 0.55
N ILE A 294 9.78 40.74 1.18
CA ILE A 294 9.54 39.32 0.81
C ILE A 294 8.06 39.05 0.58
N TRP A 295 7.78 38.08 -0.27
CA TRP A 295 6.44 37.52 -0.45
C TRP A 295 6.14 36.54 0.69
N PHE A 296 4.98 36.67 1.32
CA PHE A 296 4.56 35.81 2.42
C PHE A 296 3.10 35.38 2.28
N GLY A 297 2.82 34.17 2.78
CA GLY A 297 1.47 33.63 2.87
C GLY A 297 0.76 34.14 4.11
N THR A 298 -0.54 34.36 4.00
CA THR A 298 -1.38 34.79 5.14
C THR A 298 -1.94 33.60 5.91
N GLU A 299 -2.10 32.46 5.25
CA GLU A 299 -2.58 31.23 5.84
C GLU A 299 -1.43 30.27 6.15
N PRO A 300 -1.55 29.43 7.20
CA PRO A 300 -0.56 28.40 7.51
C PRO A 300 -0.47 27.29 6.45
N ARG A 301 -1.39 27.29 5.47
CA ARG A 301 -1.42 26.35 4.35
C ARG A 301 -0.77 26.91 3.08
N ASP A 302 -0.37 28.17 3.10
CA ASP A 302 0.28 28.85 1.98
C ASP A 302 1.73 28.38 1.86
N VAL A 303 2.19 28.28 0.63
CA VAL A 303 3.55 27.83 0.33
C VAL A 303 4.51 29.03 0.46
N PRO A 304 5.61 28.92 1.22
CA PRO A 304 6.54 30.03 1.36
C PRO A 304 7.20 30.38 0.04
N TRP A 305 7.65 31.63 -0.08
CA TRP A 305 8.33 32.15 -1.28
C TRP A 305 9.50 31.27 -1.72
N GLU A 306 10.33 30.81 -0.78
CA GLU A 306 11.53 30.02 -1.06
C GLU A 306 11.18 28.67 -1.69
N GLU A 307 10.11 28.03 -1.21
CA GLU A 307 9.64 26.77 -1.75
C GLU A 307 9.04 26.95 -3.14
N LEU A 308 8.25 28.01 -3.35
CA LEU A 308 7.69 28.34 -4.66
C LEU A 308 8.80 28.66 -5.66
N PHE A 309 9.79 29.47 -5.28
CA PHE A 309 10.95 29.78 -6.08
C PHE A 309 11.74 28.51 -6.44
N SER A 310 12.05 27.65 -5.47
CA SER A 310 12.76 26.38 -5.70
C SER A 310 12.03 25.47 -6.70
N ARG A 311 10.69 25.42 -6.62
CA ARG A 311 9.86 24.63 -7.54
C ARG A 311 9.92 25.18 -8.97
N PHE A 312 9.78 26.49 -9.17
CA PHE A 312 9.93 27.10 -10.49
C PHE A 312 11.36 27.01 -11.01
N GLN A 313 12.36 27.15 -10.15
CA GLN A 313 13.78 27.00 -10.52
C GLN A 313 14.04 25.60 -11.09
N SER A 314 13.57 24.55 -10.39
CA SER A 314 13.67 23.18 -10.87
C SER A 314 12.98 22.98 -12.22
N LEU A 315 11.76 23.50 -12.39
CA LEU A 315 11.01 23.42 -13.65
C LEU A 315 11.71 24.17 -14.80
N CYS A 316 12.31 25.33 -14.53
CA CYS A 316 13.04 26.11 -15.53
C CYS A 316 14.39 25.50 -15.92
N GLN A 317 14.96 24.63 -15.07
CA GLN A 317 16.15 23.83 -15.38
C GLN A 317 15.82 22.56 -16.18
N ALA A 318 14.55 22.21 -16.32
CA ALA A 318 14.12 21.04 -17.06
C ALA A 318 14.38 21.17 -18.58
N PRO A 319 14.50 20.05 -19.31
CA PRO A 319 14.58 20.06 -20.77
C PRO A 319 13.31 20.64 -21.43
N PRO A 320 13.41 21.26 -22.62
CA PRO A 320 12.24 21.55 -23.46
C PRO A 320 11.43 20.28 -23.75
N PRO A 321 10.07 20.31 -23.79
CA PRO A 321 9.21 21.50 -23.85
C PRO A 321 8.82 22.10 -22.49
N LEU A 322 9.11 21.43 -21.37
CA LEU A 322 8.60 21.80 -20.05
C LEU A 322 9.04 23.22 -19.64
N LYS A 323 10.31 23.55 -19.85
CA LYS A 323 10.85 24.88 -19.58
C LYS A 323 10.10 25.99 -20.31
N ASP A 324 9.78 25.78 -21.59
CA ASP A 324 9.14 26.81 -22.42
C ASP A 324 7.68 27.03 -22.01
N GLU A 325 6.97 25.94 -21.65
CA GLU A 325 5.62 26.01 -21.09
C GLU A 325 5.60 26.81 -19.78
N VAL A 326 6.54 26.54 -18.87
CA VAL A 326 6.66 27.22 -17.57
C VAL A 326 6.93 28.72 -17.77
N LEU A 327 7.90 29.07 -18.63
CA LEU A 327 8.24 30.47 -18.91
C LEU A 327 7.08 31.21 -19.60
N THR A 328 6.36 30.54 -20.49
CA THR A 328 5.18 31.12 -21.15
C THR A 328 4.06 31.37 -20.15
N ALA A 329 3.83 30.45 -19.21
CA ALA A 329 2.83 30.61 -18.16
C ALA A 329 3.19 31.77 -17.21
N LEU A 330 4.44 31.88 -16.77
CA LEU A 330 4.91 32.98 -15.92
C LEU A 330 4.77 34.34 -16.62
N LYS A 331 5.15 34.44 -17.89
CA LYS A 331 4.97 35.68 -18.68
C LYS A 331 3.49 36.05 -18.85
N SER A 332 2.62 35.07 -19.07
CA SER A 332 1.17 35.29 -19.15
C SER A 332 0.61 35.83 -17.82
N CYS A 333 1.07 35.30 -16.68
CA CYS A 333 0.65 35.79 -15.36
C CYS A 333 1.17 37.21 -15.09
N LYS A 334 2.43 37.50 -15.43
CA LYS A 334 2.98 38.86 -15.36
C LYS A 334 2.17 39.85 -16.22
N ALA A 335 1.78 39.46 -17.43
CA ALA A 335 0.97 40.30 -18.30
C ALA A 335 -0.45 40.55 -17.73
N GLN A 336 -1.04 39.56 -17.09
CA GLN A 336 -2.33 39.72 -16.39
C GLN A 336 -2.25 40.68 -15.21
N ASP A 337 -1.12 40.69 -14.50
CA ASP A 337 -0.89 41.61 -13.39
C ASP A 337 -0.59 43.05 -13.86
N GLY A 338 -0.34 43.27 -15.15
CA GLY A 338 -0.12 44.61 -15.73
C GLY A 338 1.30 44.86 -16.25
N ASP A 339 2.10 43.80 -16.47
CA ASP A 339 3.46 43.87 -17.02
C ASP A 339 4.40 44.82 -16.25
N PHE A 340 4.27 44.83 -14.93
CA PHE A 340 5.16 45.63 -14.08
C PHE A 340 6.59 45.10 -14.12
N GLU A 341 7.57 46.02 -14.14
CA GLU A 341 9.00 45.72 -14.00
C GLU A 341 9.55 46.08 -12.61
N VAL A 342 8.74 46.74 -11.78
CA VAL A 342 9.12 47.18 -10.43
C VAL A 342 8.87 46.04 -9.44
N PRO A 343 9.85 45.72 -8.57
CA PRO A 343 9.70 44.62 -7.62
C PRO A 343 8.62 44.87 -6.56
N GLY A 344 8.02 43.79 -6.06
CA GLY A 344 6.98 43.84 -5.02
C GLY A 344 5.58 44.23 -5.48
N LEU A 345 5.38 44.52 -6.77
CA LEU A 345 4.06 44.76 -7.36
C LEU A 345 3.42 43.49 -7.92
N SER A 346 4.22 42.60 -8.51
CA SER A 346 3.78 41.32 -9.03
C SER A 346 4.78 40.23 -8.64
N ILE A 347 4.26 39.16 -8.06
CA ILE A 347 5.06 38.00 -7.69
C ILE A 347 5.70 37.36 -8.93
N TRP A 348 5.02 37.39 -10.08
CA TRP A 348 5.51 36.81 -11.32
C TRP A 348 6.69 37.60 -11.88
N THR A 349 6.68 38.92 -11.74
CA THR A 349 7.84 39.77 -12.07
C THR A 349 9.04 39.39 -11.22
N ASP A 350 8.85 39.31 -9.89
CA ASP A 350 9.94 38.99 -8.97
C ASP A 350 10.49 37.58 -9.20
N LEU A 351 9.63 36.60 -9.50
CA LEU A 351 10.04 35.25 -9.88
C LEU A 351 10.83 35.24 -11.17
N LEU A 352 10.36 35.92 -12.22
CA LEU A 352 11.06 35.99 -13.50
C LEU A 352 12.43 36.67 -13.37
N LEU A 353 12.54 37.72 -12.57
CA LEU A 353 13.81 38.38 -12.27
C LEU A 353 14.76 37.45 -11.50
N ALA A 354 14.27 36.78 -10.46
CA ALA A 354 15.06 35.85 -9.66
C ALA A 354 15.53 34.64 -10.48
N LEU A 355 14.66 34.07 -11.31
CA LEU A 355 14.99 32.94 -12.19
C LEU A 355 15.96 33.34 -13.30
N GLY A 356 15.83 34.56 -13.85
CA GLY A 356 16.74 35.10 -14.85
C GLY A 356 18.13 35.45 -14.31
N SER A 357 18.24 35.74 -13.02
CA SER A 357 19.53 35.97 -12.33
C SER A 357 20.28 34.68 -11.94
N SER A 358 19.57 33.54 -11.95
CA SER A 358 20.09 32.23 -11.57
C SER A 358 20.48 31.34 -12.78
N ALA A 359 20.33 31.85 -14.00
CA ALA A 359 20.76 31.22 -15.25
C ALA A 359 22.10 31.81 -15.70
#